data_AF-A0A9X2B7K2-F1
#
_entry.id   AF-A0A9X2B7K2-F1
#
_cell.length_a   1.000
_cell.length_b   1.000
_cell.length_c   1.000
_cell.angle_alpha   90.00
_cell.angle_beta   90.00
_cell.angle_gamma   90.00
#
_symmetry.space_group_name_H-M   'P 1'
#
loop_
_entity.id
_entity.type
_entity.pdbx_description
1 polymer ?
#
loop_
_entity_poly.entity_id
_entity_poly.type
_entity_poly.pdbx_seq_one_letter_code
_entity_poly.pdbx_strand_id
1 'polypeptide(L)'
;MKKIMLFIIAACMLLIPAAPIMGKESNQCRIFEKVFNTSVEQENDVCKMEIVRKNIHVSNLGVALSPEAVELSFGANFERVGKQTAVIGEFALLGSEVNPVIDTLRKGNIEISALHNHLIGEQPRILYLHFQALGDAETLARTVKEAIDKTSSK
;
A
#
# COMPACT_ATOMS: atom_id res chain seq x y z
N MET A 1 -35.58 46.06 -37.77
CA MET A 1 -34.84 44.78 -37.67
C MET A 1 -34.04 44.73 -36.36
N LYS A 2 -34.71 44.58 -35.20
CA LYS A 2 -34.09 44.70 -33.86
C LYS A 2 -34.60 43.62 -32.88
N LYS A 3 -34.82 42.37 -33.34
CA LYS A 3 -35.36 41.28 -32.50
C LYS A 3 -34.67 39.92 -32.67
N ILE A 4 -33.38 39.88 -33.02
CA ILE A 4 -32.64 38.61 -33.20
C ILE A 4 -31.28 38.66 -32.47
N MET A 5 -31.25 39.24 -31.27
CA MET A 5 -30.01 39.31 -30.49
C MET A 5 -30.25 39.01 -29.01
N LEU A 6 -31.11 38.02 -28.72
CA LEU A 6 -31.37 37.61 -27.33
C LEU A 6 -31.41 36.07 -27.12
N PHE A 7 -31.09 35.26 -28.13
CA PHE A 7 -31.22 33.79 -28.03
C PHE A 7 -29.90 33.00 -28.13
N ILE A 8 -28.75 33.64 -28.30
CA ILE A 8 -27.47 32.92 -28.47
C ILE A 8 -26.67 32.76 -27.16
N ILE A 9 -27.03 33.48 -26.09
CA ILE A 9 -26.27 33.41 -24.82
C ILE A 9 -26.67 32.19 -23.96
N ALA A 10 -27.85 31.60 -24.16
CA ALA A 10 -28.33 30.51 -23.32
C ALA A 10 -27.85 29.09 -23.72
N ALA A 11 -27.22 28.92 -24.89
CA ALA A 11 -26.84 27.59 -25.39
C ALA A 11 -25.36 27.21 -25.11
N CYS A 12 -24.55 28.11 -24.54
CA CYS A 12 -23.12 27.87 -24.33
C CYS A 12 -22.75 27.38 -22.92
N MET A 13 -23.71 27.17 -22.02
CA MET A 13 -23.45 26.70 -20.64
C MET A 13 -23.53 25.18 -20.44
N LEU A 14 -23.83 24.40 -21.48
CA LEU A 14 -24.02 22.94 -21.38
C LEU A 14 -22.86 22.09 -21.94
N LEU A 15 -21.72 22.72 -22.26
CA LEU A 15 -20.53 22.04 -22.81
C LEU A 15 -19.27 22.30 -21.98
N ILE A 16 -19.42 22.43 -20.65
CA ILE A 16 -18.26 22.28 -19.76
C ILE A 16 -18.19 20.78 -19.46
N PRO A 17 -17.28 19.99 -20.07
CA PRO A 17 -17.02 18.66 -19.57
C PRO A 17 -16.69 18.82 -18.08
N ALA A 18 -17.39 18.09 -17.21
CA ALA A 18 -17.01 18.00 -15.81
C ALA A 18 -15.54 17.56 -15.81
N ALA A 19 -14.63 18.49 -15.49
CA ALA A 19 -13.26 18.11 -15.22
C ALA A 19 -13.35 17.03 -14.16
N PRO A 20 -12.67 15.88 -14.32
CA PRO A 20 -12.59 14.94 -13.22
C PRO A 20 -12.10 15.75 -12.02
N ILE A 21 -12.89 15.74 -10.94
CA ILE A 21 -12.42 16.22 -9.65
C ILE A 21 -11.35 15.19 -9.27
N MET A 22 -10.13 15.37 -9.79
CA MET A 22 -8.97 14.71 -9.25
C MET A 22 -8.96 15.13 -7.80
N GLY A 23 -9.28 14.19 -6.91
CA GLY A 23 -9.15 14.37 -5.48
C GLY A 23 -7.79 14.99 -5.23
N LYS A 24 -7.77 16.10 -4.49
CA LYS A 24 -6.55 16.82 -4.15
C LYS A 24 -5.54 15.78 -3.68
N GLU A 25 -4.43 15.64 -4.43
CA GLU A 25 -3.33 14.72 -4.12
C GLU A 25 -3.09 14.78 -2.60
N SER A 26 -3.32 13.67 -1.91
CA SER A 26 -3.35 13.74 -0.46
C SER A 26 -1.91 13.99 -0.02
N ASN A 27 -1.67 15.09 0.70
CA ASN A 27 -0.34 15.39 1.28
C ASN A 27 0.18 14.20 2.12
N GLN A 28 -0.70 13.29 2.50
CA GLN A 28 -0.40 12.07 3.23
C GLN A 28 0.36 11.02 2.40
N CYS A 29 0.05 10.78 1.12
CA CYS A 29 0.80 9.77 0.35
C CYS A 29 2.29 10.15 0.21
N ARG A 30 2.56 11.45 0.09
CA ARG A 30 3.93 12.00 0.05
C ARG A 30 4.72 11.81 1.34
N ILE A 31 4.05 11.65 2.49
CA ILE A 31 4.71 11.25 3.75
C ILE A 31 5.24 9.83 3.60
N PHE A 32 4.42 8.92 3.09
CA PHE A 32 4.77 7.51 2.92
C PHE A 32 5.89 7.33 1.90
N GLU A 33 5.84 8.02 0.75
CA GLU A 33 6.92 7.99 -0.24
C GLU A 33 8.28 8.36 0.37
N LYS A 34 8.31 9.40 1.22
CA LYS A 34 9.52 9.84 1.91
C LYS A 34 10.01 8.84 2.95
N VAL A 35 9.10 8.24 3.72
CA VAL A 35 9.46 7.26 4.78
C VAL A 35 9.97 5.96 4.16
N PHE A 36 9.31 5.45 3.13
CA PHE A 36 9.65 4.19 2.49
C PHE A 36 10.73 4.34 1.41
N ASN A 37 11.00 5.56 0.94
CA ASN A 37 11.89 5.83 -0.19
C ASN A 37 11.52 5.01 -1.43
N THR A 38 10.22 4.92 -1.70
CA THR A 38 9.64 4.22 -2.86
C THR A 38 8.42 4.99 -3.33
N SER A 39 7.99 4.74 -4.57
CA SER A 39 6.73 5.27 -5.09
C SER A 39 5.55 4.65 -4.33
N VAL A 40 4.55 5.46 -4.03
CA VAL A 40 3.30 5.02 -3.40
C VAL A 40 2.16 5.37 -4.34
N GLU A 41 1.38 4.36 -4.74
CA GLU A 41 0.23 4.58 -5.61
C GLU A 41 -0.91 5.18 -4.80
N GLN A 42 -1.56 6.21 -5.33
CA GLN A 42 -2.80 6.73 -4.75
C GLN A 42 -3.98 6.25 -5.59
N GLU A 43 -4.87 5.48 -4.98
CA GLU A 43 -6.17 5.12 -5.55
C GLU A 43 -7.27 5.57 -4.60
N ASN A 44 -8.11 6.50 -5.06
CA ASN A 44 -9.07 7.22 -4.21
C ASN A 44 -8.37 7.86 -2.99
N ASP A 45 -8.80 7.53 -1.77
CA ASP A 45 -8.24 8.02 -0.51
C ASP A 45 -7.24 7.04 0.14
N VAL A 46 -6.83 5.99 -0.60
CA VAL A 46 -5.89 4.96 -0.14
C VAL A 46 -4.53 5.18 -0.78
N CYS A 47 -3.50 5.30 0.06
CA CYS A 47 -2.10 5.28 -0.36
C CYS A 47 -1.56 3.86 -0.24
N LYS A 48 -1.21 3.24 -1.37
CA LYS A 48 -0.74 1.85 -1.46
C LYS A 48 0.77 1.82 -1.63
N MET A 49 1.46 1.27 -0.64
CA MET A 49 2.90 1.02 -0.70
C MET A 49 3.13 -0.45 -1.01
N GLU A 50 3.91 -0.73 -2.04
CA GLU A 50 4.37 -2.08 -2.37
C GLU A 50 5.87 -2.08 -2.70
N ILE A 51 6.60 -3.01 -2.08
CA ILE A 51 8.00 -3.29 -2.39
C ILE A 51 8.15 -4.77 -2.71
N VAL A 52 8.29 -5.09 -4.00
CA VAL A 52 8.49 -6.47 -4.48
C VAL A 52 9.87 -7.00 -4.07
N ARG A 53 9.92 -8.19 -3.46
CA ARG A 53 11.14 -8.84 -2.98
C ARG A 53 11.79 -9.69 -4.07
N LYS A 54 12.50 -9.03 -5.00
CA LYS A 54 13.16 -9.69 -6.13
C LYS A 54 14.38 -10.55 -5.75
N ASN A 55 14.84 -10.47 -4.51
CA ASN A 55 16.02 -11.17 -4.00
C ASN A 55 15.72 -12.60 -3.51
N ILE A 56 14.45 -13.01 -3.46
CA ILE A 56 14.06 -14.36 -3.09
C ILE A 56 13.57 -15.11 -4.32
N HIS A 57 14.18 -16.28 -4.56
CA HIS A 57 13.79 -17.18 -5.64
C HIS A 57 12.94 -18.32 -5.08
N VAL A 58 11.64 -18.27 -5.37
CA VAL A 58 10.68 -19.28 -4.92
C VAL A 58 10.45 -20.31 -6.02
N SER A 59 10.39 -21.57 -5.63
CA SER A 59 9.94 -22.66 -6.49
C SER A 59 8.86 -23.49 -5.79
N ASN A 60 7.97 -24.12 -6.54
CA ASN A 60 7.02 -25.09 -6.03
C ASN A 60 7.02 -26.31 -6.95
N LEU A 61 7.20 -27.50 -6.38
CA LEU A 61 7.33 -28.76 -7.14
C LEU A 61 8.40 -28.71 -8.26
N GLY A 62 9.50 -27.98 -8.03
CA GLY A 62 10.60 -27.81 -8.99
C GLY A 62 10.36 -26.76 -10.09
N VAL A 63 9.21 -26.09 -10.10
CA VAL A 63 8.89 -24.99 -11.02
C VAL A 63 9.21 -23.67 -10.35
N ALA A 64 10.04 -22.83 -10.99
CA ALA A 64 10.32 -21.48 -10.51
C ALA A 64 9.08 -20.58 -10.68
N LEU A 65 8.77 -19.79 -9.66
CA LEU A 65 7.64 -18.86 -9.66
C LEU A 65 8.17 -17.43 -9.65
N SER A 66 7.48 -16.53 -10.35
CA SER A 66 7.84 -15.10 -10.31
C SER A 66 7.40 -14.49 -8.97
N PRO A 67 8.09 -13.45 -8.46
CA PRO A 67 7.67 -12.75 -7.26
C PRO A 67 6.21 -12.27 -7.32
N GLU A 68 5.76 -11.80 -8.47
CA GLU A 68 4.39 -11.31 -8.68
C GLU A 68 3.37 -12.46 -8.60
N ALA A 69 3.68 -13.64 -9.16
CA ALA A 69 2.78 -14.78 -9.15
C ALA A 69 2.53 -15.36 -7.74
N VAL A 70 3.42 -15.07 -6.79
CA VAL A 70 3.30 -15.49 -5.39
C VAL A 70 3.15 -14.30 -4.44
N GLU A 71 2.86 -13.10 -4.92
CA GLU A 71 2.67 -11.90 -4.09
C GLU A 71 3.84 -11.68 -3.11
N LEU A 72 5.06 -11.90 -3.59
CA LEU A 72 6.29 -11.84 -2.78
C LEU A 72 6.72 -10.38 -2.60
N SER A 73 5.98 -9.64 -1.78
CA SER A 73 6.18 -8.22 -1.54
C SER A 73 6.01 -7.83 -0.06
N PHE A 74 6.43 -6.61 0.24
CA PHE A 74 5.99 -5.88 1.43
C PHE A 74 4.89 -4.92 1.01
N GLY A 75 3.65 -5.18 1.42
CA GLY A 75 2.49 -4.34 1.15
C GLY A 75 1.99 -3.61 2.39
N ALA A 76 1.65 -2.33 2.26
CA ALA A 76 0.91 -1.59 3.29
C ALA A 76 0.03 -0.50 2.64
N ASN A 77 -1.25 -0.55 2.97
CA ASN A 77 -2.27 0.39 2.51
C ASN A 77 -2.64 1.32 3.66
N PHE A 78 -2.61 2.62 3.40
CA PHE A 78 -2.91 3.65 4.38
C PHE A 78 -4.11 4.48 3.94
N GLU A 79 -5.07 4.69 4.84
CA GLU A 79 -6.28 5.47 4.57
C GLU A 79 -6.56 6.44 5.72
N ARG A 80 -7.00 7.66 5.39
CA ARG A 80 -7.40 8.66 6.39
C ARG A 80 -8.77 8.30 6.98
N VAL A 81 -8.82 8.01 8.27
CA VAL A 81 -10.07 7.75 9.02
C VAL A 81 -10.26 8.85 10.07
N GLY A 82 -11.03 9.88 9.70
CA GLY A 82 -11.25 11.05 10.54
C GLY A 82 -9.95 11.81 10.80
N LYS A 83 -9.51 11.85 12.07
CA LYS A 83 -8.24 12.48 12.48
C LYS A 83 -7.05 11.52 12.53
N GLN A 84 -7.28 10.23 12.31
CA GLN A 84 -6.29 9.17 12.39
C GLN A 84 -6.08 8.52 11.02
N THR A 85 -5.09 7.66 10.91
CA THR A 85 -4.81 6.88 9.71
C THR A 85 -4.93 5.42 10.04
N ALA A 86 -5.72 4.70 9.26
CA ALA A 86 -5.74 3.24 9.30
C ALA A 86 -4.61 2.71 8.42
N VAL A 87 -3.95 1.65 8.86
CA VAL A 87 -3.05 0.85 8.03
C VAL A 87 -3.52 -0.59 8.04
N ILE A 88 -3.54 -1.22 6.88
CA ILE A 88 -3.66 -2.67 6.71
C ILE A 88 -2.53 -3.09 5.78
N GLY A 89 -1.78 -4.13 6.16
CA GLY A 89 -0.66 -4.59 5.36
C GLY A 89 -0.47 -6.10 5.41
N GLU A 90 0.36 -6.56 4.49
CA GLU A 90 0.75 -7.94 4.30
C GLU A 90 2.23 -7.97 3.93
N PHE A 91 3.02 -8.72 4.69
CA PHE A 91 4.42 -8.98 4.35
C PHE A 91 4.63 -10.45 4.02
N ALA A 92 5.22 -10.71 2.85
CA ALA A 92 5.79 -12.00 2.51
C ALA A 92 7.18 -12.15 3.14
N LEU A 93 7.35 -13.11 4.04
CA LEU A 93 8.50 -13.28 4.93
C LEU A 93 9.11 -14.68 4.82
N LEU A 94 10.44 -14.75 4.96
CA LEU A 94 11.11 -16.00 5.32
C LEU A 94 10.78 -16.35 6.77
N GLY A 95 10.81 -17.65 7.10
CA GLY A 95 10.52 -18.11 8.47
C GLY A 95 11.40 -17.46 9.55
N SER A 96 12.66 -17.14 9.22
CA SER A 96 13.59 -16.44 10.13
C SER A 96 13.25 -14.96 10.36
N GLU A 97 12.44 -14.36 9.49
CA GLU A 97 12.10 -12.93 9.53
C GLU A 97 10.81 -12.67 10.33
N VAL A 98 9.97 -13.68 10.54
CA VAL A 98 8.64 -13.55 11.17
C VAL A 98 8.70 -12.91 12.56
N ASN A 99 9.44 -13.50 13.50
CA ASN A 99 9.45 -13.00 14.88
C ASN A 99 10.07 -11.60 15.00
N PRO A 100 11.22 -11.29 14.36
CA PRO A 100 11.76 -9.93 14.35
C PRO A 100 10.78 -8.87 13.82
N VAL A 101 10.03 -9.19 12.77
CA VAL A 101 9.00 -8.31 12.20
C VAL A 101 7.84 -8.15 13.19
N ILE A 102 7.28 -9.24 13.70
CA ILE A 102 6.18 -9.22 14.68
C ILE A 102 6.55 -8.38 15.91
N ASP A 103 7.75 -8.57 16.46
CA ASP A 103 8.21 -7.83 17.63
C ASP A 103 8.31 -6.33 17.35
N THR A 104 8.74 -5.95 16.15
CA THR A 104 8.86 -4.56 15.74
C THR A 104 7.49 -3.92 15.55
N LEU A 105 6.57 -4.59 14.84
CA LEU A 105 5.20 -4.12 14.65
C LEU A 105 4.47 -3.94 15.99
N ARG A 106 4.55 -4.93 16.88
CA ARG A 106 3.90 -4.86 18.21
C ARG A 106 4.46 -3.75 19.09
N LYS A 107 5.77 -3.46 19.04
CA LYS A 107 6.37 -2.32 19.76
C LYS A 107 5.79 -0.97 19.32
N GLY A 108 5.39 -0.85 18.06
CA GLY A 108 4.71 0.34 17.53
C GLY A 108 3.18 0.28 17.63
N ASN A 109 2.62 -0.59 18.47
CA ASN A 109 1.18 -0.81 18.63
C ASN A 109 0.45 -1.21 17.33
N ILE A 110 1.14 -1.92 16.43
CA ILE A 110 0.52 -2.53 15.26
C ILE A 110 0.12 -3.97 15.60
N GLU A 111 -1.16 -4.28 15.40
CA GLU A 111 -1.73 -5.59 15.67
C GLU A 111 -1.39 -6.57 14.55
N ILE A 112 -1.05 -7.81 14.90
CA ILE A 112 -0.90 -8.91 13.95
C ILE A 112 -2.27 -9.58 13.80
N SER A 113 -2.85 -9.52 12.60
CA SER A 113 -4.18 -10.08 12.32
C SER A 113 -4.12 -11.51 11.79
N ALA A 114 -3.06 -11.91 11.09
CA ALA A 114 -2.88 -13.29 10.63
C ALA A 114 -1.42 -13.63 10.32
N LEU A 115 -1.11 -14.94 10.33
CA LEU A 115 0.12 -15.51 9.80
C LEU A 115 -0.22 -16.84 9.11
N HIS A 116 0.05 -16.95 7.82
CA HIS A 116 -0.22 -18.16 7.04
C HIS A 116 0.75 -18.31 5.86
N ASN A 117 0.50 -19.27 4.97
CA ASN A 117 1.23 -19.52 3.72
C ASN A 117 0.24 -19.52 2.54
N HIS A 118 0.71 -19.14 1.34
CA HIS A 118 -0.12 -19.20 0.11
C HIS A 118 -0.04 -20.56 -0.59
N LEU A 119 1.13 -21.20 -0.54
CA LEU A 119 1.42 -22.45 -1.23
C LEU A 119 1.80 -23.54 -0.24
N ILE A 120 1.67 -24.81 -0.67
CA ILE A 120 2.16 -25.96 0.08
C ILE A 120 3.36 -26.54 -0.66
N GLY A 121 4.49 -26.67 0.03
CA GLY A 121 5.69 -27.35 -0.51
C GLY A 121 6.59 -26.44 -1.35
N GLU A 122 6.36 -25.14 -1.32
CA GLU A 122 7.25 -24.12 -1.87
C GLU A 122 8.60 -24.08 -1.14
N GLN A 123 9.64 -23.71 -1.87
CA GLN A 123 11.01 -23.59 -1.38
C GLN A 123 11.64 -22.29 -1.91
N PRO A 124 12.20 -21.42 -1.02
CA PRO A 124 12.10 -21.51 0.44
C PRO A 124 10.65 -21.32 0.92
N ARG A 125 10.35 -21.75 2.15
CA ARG A 125 9.02 -21.50 2.75
C ARG A 125 8.78 -20.01 2.91
N ILE A 126 7.65 -19.53 2.41
CA ILE A 126 7.20 -18.14 2.54
C ILE A 126 5.98 -18.09 3.45
N LEU A 127 6.00 -17.15 4.39
CA LEU A 127 4.90 -16.87 5.30
C LEU A 127 4.39 -15.46 5.08
N TYR A 128 3.08 -15.29 5.08
CA TYR A 128 2.38 -14.03 4.85
C TYR A 128 1.84 -13.56 6.19
N LEU A 129 2.36 -12.42 6.63
CA LEU A 129 2.02 -11.80 7.90
C LEU A 129 1.10 -10.61 7.63
N HIS A 130 -0.15 -10.71 8.08
CA HIS A 130 -1.09 -9.60 8.02
C HIS A 130 -1.06 -8.79 9.31
N PHE A 131 -1.21 -7.47 9.16
CA PHE A 131 -1.25 -6.55 10.28
C PHE A 131 -2.19 -5.39 10.04
N GLN A 132 -2.63 -4.76 11.13
CA GLN A 132 -3.49 -3.58 11.08
C GLN A 132 -3.24 -2.64 12.25
N ALA A 133 -3.53 -1.35 12.07
CA ALA A 133 -3.55 -0.38 13.16
C ALA A 133 -4.34 0.88 12.79
N LEU A 134 -4.67 1.67 13.81
CA LEU A 134 -5.21 3.02 13.67
C LEU A 134 -4.35 3.98 14.50
N GLY A 135 -3.87 5.07 13.91
CA GLY A 135 -2.99 5.99 14.63
C GLY A 135 -2.47 7.15 13.80
N ASP A 136 -1.37 7.75 14.26
CA ASP A 136 -0.67 8.81 13.52
C ASP A 136 0.00 8.26 12.25
N ALA A 137 -0.15 8.96 11.13
CA ALA A 137 0.29 8.49 9.82
C ALA A 137 1.81 8.22 9.77
N GLU A 138 2.61 9.17 10.26
CA GLU A 138 4.05 9.09 10.18
C GLU A 138 4.61 8.03 11.14
N THR A 139 4.04 7.95 12.35
CA THR A 139 4.40 6.94 13.35
C THR A 139 4.15 5.52 12.83
N LEU A 140 2.97 5.29 12.22
CA LEU A 140 2.64 4.00 11.60
C LEU A 140 3.60 3.67 10.46
N ALA A 141 3.83 4.60 9.53
CA ALA A 141 4.72 4.38 8.40
C ALA A 141 6.16 4.07 8.83
N ARG A 142 6.68 4.78 9.85
CA ARG A 142 8.03 4.53 10.40
C ARG A 142 8.13 3.15 11.04
N THR A 143 7.12 2.73 11.81
CA THR A 143 7.07 1.39 12.40
C THR A 143 7.06 0.30 11.31
N VAL A 144 6.24 0.46 10.27
CA VAL A 144 6.19 -0.45 9.12
C VAL A 144 7.55 -0.51 8.41
N LYS A 145 8.21 0.64 8.22
CA LYS A 145 9.55 0.71 7.63
C LYS A 145 10.61 0.02 8.49
N GLU A 146 10.59 0.22 9.80
CA GLU A 146 11.50 -0.46 10.74
C GLU A 146 11.30 -1.98 10.73
N ALA A 147 10.05 -2.44 10.57
CA ALA A 147 9.74 -3.85 10.43
C ALA A 147 10.33 -4.43 9.13
N ILE A 148 10.23 -3.71 8.00
CA ILE A 148 10.91 -4.08 6.74
C ILE A 148 12.44 -4.16 6.96
N ASP A 149 13.02 -3.26 7.75
CA ASP A 149 14.46 -3.25 8.06
C ASP A 149 14.90 -4.44 8.96
N LYS A 150 13.96 -5.22 9.50
CA LYS A 150 14.27 -6.51 10.16
C LYS A 150 14.38 -7.69 9.21
N THR A 151 14.11 -7.46 7.93
CA THR A 151 14.24 -8.48 6.88
C THR A 151 15.57 -8.36 6.17
N SER A 152 15.98 -9.44 5.51
CA SER A 152 17.10 -9.41 4.57
C SER A 152 16.72 -8.59 3.35
N SER A 153 16.92 -7.29 3.46
CA SER A 153 16.57 -6.28 2.46
C SER A 153 17.78 -5.98 1.58
N LYS A 154 18.08 -6.91 0.66
CA LYS A 154 18.72 -6.71 -0.66
C LYS A 154 18.98 -8.05 -1.35
#